data_AF-A0A7H4M8X0-F1
#
_entry.id   AF-A0A7H4M8X0-F1
#
_cell.length_a   1.000
_cell.length_b   1.000
_cell.length_c   1.000
_cell.angle_alpha   90.00
_cell.angle_beta   90.00
_cell.angle_gamma   90.00
#
_symmetry.space_group_name_H-M   'P 1'
#
loop_
_entity.id
_entity.type
_entity.pdbx_description
1 polymer ?
#
loop_
_entity_poly.entity_id
_entity_poly.type
_entity_poly.pdbx_seq_one_letter_code
_entity_poly.pdbx_strand_id
1 'polypeptide(L)'
;MPLTSGEFAVLKALVSHPREPLSRDKLMNLARGREYSAMERSIDVQISRLRRMVEEDPAHPRYIQTVWGLGLRLRPGRSKGMKRVRFSPRSSFARTLLLIVTLLFVSLVTTYLVVLNFAILPSLQQFNKVLAYEVRMLMTDKLQLEGWHPAGGAPGVSS
;
A
#
# COMPACT_ATOMS: atom_id res chain seq x y z
N MET A 1 1.38 -16.16 -23.94
CA MET A 1 0.30 -16.94 -24.59
C MET A 1 -0.55 -17.55 -23.50
N PRO A 2 -1.88 -17.38 -23.52
CA PRO A 2 -2.78 -18.07 -22.59
C PRO A 2 -2.85 -19.58 -22.95
N LEU A 3 -2.97 -20.45 -21.93
CA LEU A 3 -3.23 -21.87 -22.12
C LEU A 3 -4.64 -22.08 -22.68
N THR A 4 -4.81 -23.01 -23.63
CA THR A 4 -6.15 -23.48 -24.01
C THR A 4 -6.72 -24.42 -22.95
N SER A 5 -8.04 -24.65 -22.98
CA SER A 5 -8.70 -25.56 -22.03
C SER A 5 -8.13 -26.99 -22.09
N GLY A 6 -7.79 -27.52 -23.26
CA GLY A 6 -7.18 -28.85 -23.35
C GLY A 6 -5.71 -28.90 -22.97
N GLU A 7 -4.92 -27.87 -23.27
CA GLU A 7 -3.55 -27.76 -22.77
C GLU A 7 -3.57 -27.74 -21.23
N PHE A 8 -4.54 -27.03 -20.64
CA PHE A 8 -4.77 -27.04 -19.20
C PHE A 8 -5.23 -28.40 -18.69
N ALA A 9 -6.16 -29.08 -19.37
CA ALA A 9 -6.64 -30.40 -18.99
C ALA A 9 -5.51 -31.45 -19.00
N VAL A 10 -4.65 -31.44 -20.02
CA VAL A 10 -3.47 -32.32 -20.11
C VAL A 10 -2.46 -32.00 -19.01
N LEU A 11 -2.17 -30.71 -18.78
CA LEU A 11 -1.28 -30.31 -17.69
C LEU A 11 -1.84 -30.74 -16.32
N LYS A 12 -3.14 -30.57 -16.10
CA LYS A 12 -3.84 -30.99 -14.90
C LYS A 12 -3.73 -32.51 -14.70
N ALA A 13 -3.94 -33.31 -15.74
CA ALA A 13 -3.80 -34.76 -15.67
C ALA A 13 -2.38 -35.18 -15.24
N LEU A 14 -1.36 -34.53 -15.79
CA LEU A 14 0.06 -34.74 -15.43
C LEU A 14 0.37 -34.33 -13.98
N VAL A 15 -0.19 -33.22 -13.51
CA VAL A 15 0.00 -32.72 -12.14
C VAL A 15 -0.71 -33.60 -11.11
N SER A 16 -1.88 -34.14 -11.43
CA SER A 16 -2.62 -35.05 -10.57
C SER A 16 -1.93 -36.41 -10.38
N HIS A 17 -1.03 -36.80 -11.29
CA HIS A 17 -0.28 -38.06 -11.24
C HIS A 17 1.23 -37.80 -11.27
N PRO A 18 1.78 -37.10 -10.24
CA PRO A 18 3.17 -36.71 -10.25
C PRO A 18 4.07 -37.95 -10.21
N ARG A 19 5.14 -37.94 -11.02
CA ARG A 19 6.14 -39.03 -11.12
C ARG A 19 5.60 -40.37 -11.65
N GLU A 20 4.35 -40.42 -12.11
CA GLU A 20 3.80 -41.58 -12.82
C GLU A 20 3.91 -41.38 -14.34
N PRO A 21 4.43 -42.36 -15.09
CA PRO A 21 4.32 -42.36 -16.55
C PRO A 21 2.86 -42.57 -16.98
N LEU A 22 2.31 -41.64 -17.73
CA LEU A 22 0.99 -41.72 -18.33
C LEU A 22 1.12 -41.95 -19.84
N SER A 23 0.52 -43.01 -20.36
CA SER A 23 0.45 -43.23 -21.82
C SER A 23 -0.37 -42.13 -22.50
N ARG A 24 -0.22 -41.99 -23.83
CA ARG A 24 -1.00 -41.01 -24.60
C ARG A 24 -2.50 -41.24 -24.47
N ASP A 25 -2.94 -42.50 -24.55
CA ASP A 25 -4.36 -42.85 -24.38
C ASP A 25 -4.86 -42.57 -22.97
N LYS A 26 -4.04 -42.86 -21.95
CA LYS A 26 -4.37 -42.53 -20.56
C LYS A 26 -4.47 -41.02 -20.36
N LEU A 27 -3.56 -40.24 -20.94
CA LEU A 27 -3.63 -38.78 -20.92
C LEU A 27 -4.88 -38.26 -21.64
N MET A 28 -5.21 -38.79 -22.81
CA MET A 28 -6.45 -38.42 -23.52
C MET A 28 -7.68 -38.73 -22.67
N ASN A 29 -7.73 -39.90 -22.04
CA ASN A 29 -8.87 -40.30 -21.20
C ASN A 29 -8.99 -39.45 -19.93
N LEU A 30 -7.87 -39.09 -19.28
CA LEU A 30 -7.87 -38.24 -18.11
C LEU A 30 -8.17 -36.77 -18.46
N ALA A 31 -7.72 -36.30 -19.63
CA ALA A 31 -8.01 -34.98 -20.14
C ALA A 31 -9.47 -34.86 -20.62
N ARG A 32 -10.06 -35.96 -21.13
CA ARG A 32 -11.45 -36.11 -21.64
C ARG A 32 -12.59 -35.76 -20.68
N GLY A 33 -12.29 -35.34 -19.45
CA GLY A 33 -13.28 -34.73 -18.56
C GLY A 33 -13.95 -33.49 -19.18
N ARG A 34 -14.71 -32.72 -18.38
CA ARG A 34 -15.68 -31.67 -18.79
C ARG A 34 -15.29 -30.66 -19.91
N GLU A 35 -14.04 -30.61 -20.34
CA GLU A 35 -13.48 -29.53 -21.17
C GLU A 35 -12.73 -30.02 -22.43
N TYR A 36 -12.52 -31.33 -22.65
CA TYR A 36 -11.80 -31.82 -23.84
C TYR A 36 -12.75 -31.91 -25.03
N SER A 37 -12.77 -30.88 -25.86
CA SER A 37 -13.46 -30.94 -27.14
C SER A 37 -12.71 -31.87 -28.09
N ALA A 38 -13.43 -32.74 -28.79
CA ALA A 38 -12.89 -33.65 -29.81
C ALA A 38 -12.17 -32.93 -30.97
N MET A 39 -12.23 -31.59 -31.03
CA MET A 39 -11.51 -30.73 -31.98
C MET A 39 -10.06 -30.40 -31.56
N GLU A 40 -9.61 -30.80 -30.37
CA GLU A 40 -8.25 -30.47 -29.93
C GLU A 40 -7.17 -31.34 -30.58
N ARG A 41 -6.10 -30.66 -31.01
CA ARG A 41 -4.94 -31.22 -31.73
C ARG A 41 -4.34 -32.41 -30.97
N SER A 42 -3.55 -33.23 -31.67
CA SER A 42 -2.91 -34.40 -31.07
C SER A 42 -2.18 -34.09 -29.77
N ILE A 43 -2.16 -35.05 -28.84
CA ILE A 43 -1.44 -34.94 -27.55
C ILE A 43 0.00 -34.48 -27.76
N ASP A 44 0.70 -34.95 -28.80
CA ASP A 44 2.08 -34.56 -29.07
C ASP A 44 2.21 -33.05 -29.37
N VAL A 45 1.24 -32.44 -30.06
CA VAL A 45 1.21 -30.99 -30.31
C VAL A 45 0.96 -30.23 -29.02
N GLN A 46 0.00 -30.67 -28.20
CA GLN A 46 -0.27 -30.05 -26.90
C GLN A 46 0.95 -30.14 -25.98
N ILE A 47 1.63 -31.28 -25.93
CA ILE A 47 2.85 -31.49 -25.14
C ILE A 47 4.00 -30.62 -25.64
N SER A 48 4.17 -30.49 -26.95
CA SER A 48 5.17 -29.59 -27.55
C SER A 48 4.94 -28.14 -27.12
N ARG A 49 3.68 -27.68 -27.15
CA ARG A 49 3.32 -26.34 -26.68
C ARG A 49 3.51 -26.16 -25.18
N LEU A 50 3.07 -27.14 -24.37
CA LEU A 50 3.28 -27.12 -22.94
C LEU A 50 4.76 -27.02 -22.60
N ARG A 51 5.63 -27.79 -23.27
CA ARG A 51 7.09 -27.70 -23.10
C ARG A 51 7.62 -26.31 -23.43
N ARG A 52 7.16 -25.69 -24.52
CA ARG A 52 7.53 -24.30 -24.87
C ARG A 52 7.11 -23.26 -23.83
N MET A 53 6.09 -23.56 -23.03
CA MET A 53 5.58 -22.64 -22.00
C MET A 53 6.21 -22.86 -20.63
N VAL A 54 6.52 -24.11 -20.26
CA VAL A 54 6.96 -24.46 -18.89
C VAL A 54 8.43 -24.81 -18.77
N GLU A 55 9.08 -25.19 -19.87
CA GLU A 55 10.50 -25.56 -19.87
C GLU A 55 11.36 -24.35 -20.25
N GLU A 56 12.53 -24.25 -19.63
CA GLU A 56 13.56 -23.27 -20.02
C GLU A 56 14.14 -23.60 -21.41
N ASP A 57 14.35 -24.89 -21.68
CA ASP A 57 14.72 -25.44 -22.99
C ASP A 57 13.76 -26.59 -23.36
N PRO A 58 12.86 -26.40 -24.35
CA PRO A 58 11.94 -27.43 -24.81
C PRO A 58 12.60 -28.66 -25.44
N ALA A 59 13.84 -28.56 -25.93
CA ALA A 59 14.60 -29.68 -26.46
C ALA A 59 15.16 -30.59 -25.35
N HIS A 60 15.39 -30.02 -24.16
CA HIS A 60 15.87 -30.72 -22.97
C HIS A 60 14.87 -30.62 -21.80
N PRO A 61 13.67 -31.23 -21.92
CA PRO A 61 12.58 -31.01 -20.99
C PRO A 61 12.87 -31.58 -19.59
N ARG A 62 12.82 -30.72 -18.58
CA ARG A 62 13.09 -31.05 -17.17
C ARG A 62 11.83 -31.48 -16.42
N TYR A 63 10.68 -30.89 -16.73
CA TYR A 63 9.41 -31.14 -16.03
C TYR A 63 8.57 -32.21 -16.73
N ILE A 64 8.30 -32.07 -18.04
CA ILE A 64 7.45 -33.00 -18.80
C ILE A 64 8.31 -33.96 -19.61
N GLN A 65 8.58 -35.15 -19.06
CA GLN A 65 9.54 -36.09 -19.64
C GLN A 65 8.91 -37.20 -20.43
N THR A 66 9.56 -37.55 -21.52
CA THR A 66 9.27 -38.77 -22.27
C THR A 66 9.94 -39.95 -21.58
N VAL A 67 9.14 -40.92 -21.16
CA VAL A 67 9.58 -42.24 -20.71
C VAL A 67 9.34 -43.20 -21.86
N TRP A 68 10.42 -43.62 -22.52
CA TRP A 68 10.35 -44.48 -23.70
C TRP A 68 9.56 -45.76 -23.41
N GLY A 69 8.63 -46.11 -24.30
CA GLY A 69 7.74 -47.27 -24.18
C GLY A 69 6.58 -47.13 -23.18
N LEU A 70 6.54 -46.09 -22.34
CA LEU A 70 5.54 -45.92 -21.28
C LEU A 70 4.66 -44.68 -21.48
N GLY A 71 5.25 -43.56 -21.88
CA GLY A 71 4.51 -42.32 -22.13
C GLY A 71 5.18 -41.10 -21.52
N LEU A 72 4.38 -40.22 -20.92
CA LEU A 72 4.79 -38.91 -20.43
C LEU A 72 4.68 -38.86 -18.91
N ARG A 73 5.71 -38.33 -18.27
CA ARG A 73 5.79 -38.24 -16.81
C ARG A 73 6.08 -36.82 -16.39
N LEU A 74 5.31 -36.32 -15.43
CA LEU A 74 5.67 -35.09 -14.75
C LEU A 74 6.72 -35.37 -13.68
N ARG A 75 7.88 -34.71 -13.80
CA ARG A 75 8.87 -34.62 -12.74
C ARG A 75 8.71 -33.24 -12.09
N PRO A 76 8.18 -33.16 -10.87
CA PRO A 76 8.17 -31.91 -10.12
C PRO A 76 9.60 -31.41 -10.03
N GLY A 77 9.85 -30.17 -10.44
CA GLY A 77 11.16 -29.59 -10.19
C GLY A 77 11.39 -29.59 -8.69
N ARG A 78 12.58 -30.03 -8.26
CA ARG A 78 13.10 -29.43 -7.04
C ARG A 78 13.15 -27.94 -7.35
N SER A 79 12.32 -27.14 -6.67
CA SER A 79 12.56 -25.71 -6.53
C SER A 79 14.05 -25.61 -6.24
N LYS A 80 14.82 -25.02 -7.16
CA LYS A 80 16.27 -24.83 -7.01
C LYS A 80 16.36 -23.91 -5.81
N GLY A 81 16.49 -24.52 -4.62
CA GLY A 81 15.80 -24.08 -3.40
C GLY A 81 15.76 -22.58 -3.40
N MET A 82 14.57 -22.02 -3.74
CA MET A 82 14.35 -20.60 -4.00
C MET A 82 15.41 -19.88 -3.22
N LYS A 83 16.50 -19.42 -3.90
CA LYS A 83 17.69 -18.90 -3.20
C LYS A 83 17.05 -18.07 -2.14
N ARG A 84 17.10 -18.47 -0.86
CA ARG A 84 16.36 -17.73 0.15
C ARG A 84 16.99 -16.39 -0.07
N VAL A 85 16.23 -15.45 -0.64
CA VAL A 85 16.66 -14.09 -0.68
C VAL A 85 16.51 -13.82 0.78
N ARG A 86 17.58 -14.15 1.50
CA ARG A 86 17.83 -13.74 2.85
C ARG A 86 17.99 -12.26 2.55
N PHE A 87 16.86 -11.58 2.46
CA PHE A 87 16.72 -10.19 2.78
C PHE A 87 17.20 -10.16 4.22
N SER A 88 18.52 -10.20 4.38
CA SER A 88 19.15 -9.56 5.51
C SER A 88 18.80 -8.10 5.25
N PRO A 89 17.92 -7.48 6.04
CA PRO A 89 17.79 -6.05 6.01
C PRO A 89 19.13 -5.56 6.56
N ARG A 90 20.12 -5.34 5.70
CA ARG A 90 21.30 -4.56 6.10
C ARG A 90 20.77 -3.13 6.17
N SER A 91 20.32 -2.80 7.37
CA SER A 91 19.41 -1.71 7.73
C SER A 91 20.03 -0.32 7.64
N SER A 92 20.89 -0.05 6.66
CA SER A 92 21.31 1.32 6.36
C SER A 92 20.11 2.13 5.85
N PHE A 93 19.29 1.56 4.97
CA PHE A 93 18.13 2.26 4.41
C PHE A 93 17.08 2.62 5.46
N ALA A 94 16.73 1.69 6.35
CA ALA A 94 15.77 1.94 7.42
C ALA A 94 16.27 2.99 8.43
N ARG A 95 17.57 2.96 8.76
CA ARG A 95 18.20 3.96 9.63
C ARG A 95 18.19 5.35 8.98
N THR A 96 18.58 5.46 7.72
CA THR A 96 18.57 6.73 6.98
C THR A 96 17.14 7.26 6.83
N LEU A 97 16.17 6.40 6.51
CA LEU A 97 14.78 6.79 6.39
C LEU A 97 14.23 7.30 7.73
N LEU A 98 14.53 6.61 8.84
CA LEU A 98 14.11 7.04 10.17
C LEU A 98 14.74 8.38 10.55
N LEU A 99 16.03 8.58 10.26
CA LEU A 99 16.70 9.88 10.49
C LEU A 99 16.05 11.01 9.69
N ILE A 100 15.74 10.79 8.41
CA ILE A 100 15.07 11.80 7.56
C ILE A 100 13.70 12.14 8.14
N VAL A 101 12.89 11.13 8.48
CA VAL A 101 11.54 11.34 9.04
C VAL A 101 11.62 12.07 10.38
N THR A 102 12.55 11.68 11.26
CA THR A 102 12.76 12.36 12.55
C THR A 102 13.21 13.81 12.34
N LEU A 103 14.15 14.07 11.43
CA LEU A 103 14.60 15.44 11.11
C LEU A 103 13.48 16.30 10.56
N LEU A 104 12.65 15.76 9.66
CA LEU A 104 11.48 16.47 9.12
C LEU A 104 10.48 16.81 10.22
N PHE A 105 10.19 15.86 11.11
CA PHE A 105 9.28 16.08 12.23
C PHE A 105 9.81 17.15 13.19
N VAL A 106 11.08 17.05 13.59
CA VAL A 106 11.72 18.04 14.48
C VAL A 106 11.73 19.43 13.83
N SER A 107 12.05 19.53 12.55
CA SER A 107 12.03 20.79 11.80
C SER A 107 10.62 21.41 11.79
N LEU A 108 9.59 20.61 11.53
CA LEU A 108 8.21 21.07 11.50
C LEU A 108 7.74 21.56 12.88
N VAL A 109 8.01 20.80 13.94
CA VAL A 109 7.69 21.18 15.32
C VAL A 109 8.42 22.46 15.71
N THR A 110 9.71 22.56 15.40
CA THR A 110 10.51 23.75 15.72
C THR A 110 9.97 24.98 15.00
N THR A 111 9.66 24.85 13.70
CA THR A 111 9.07 25.94 12.90
C THR A 111 7.73 26.37 13.48
N TYR A 112 6.85 25.41 13.83
CA TYR A 112 5.56 25.69 14.44
C TYR A 112 5.70 26.45 15.76
N LEU A 113 6.59 25.99 16.66
CA LEU A 113 6.84 26.64 17.94
C LEU A 113 7.39 28.06 17.78
N VAL A 114 8.29 28.28 16.82
CA VAL A 114 8.81 29.63 16.51
C VAL A 114 7.70 30.55 16.03
N VAL A 115 6.88 30.12 15.07
CA VAL A 115 5.77 30.95 14.55
C VAL A 115 4.75 31.24 15.65
N LEU A 116 4.40 30.23 16.45
CA LEU A 116 3.48 30.38 17.57
C LEU A 116 4.02 31.42 18.56
N ASN A 117 5.28 31.30 18.98
CA ASN A 117 5.85 32.15 20.01
C ASN A 117 6.19 33.57 19.53
N PHE A 118 6.70 33.73 18.30
CA PHE A 118 7.19 35.02 17.81
C PHE A 118 6.19 35.81 16.96
N ALA A 119 5.23 35.15 16.29
CA ALA A 119 4.24 35.85 15.47
C ALA A 119 2.87 35.87 16.15
N ILE A 120 2.37 34.71 16.57
CA ILE A 120 0.98 34.57 17.02
C ILE A 120 0.80 35.08 18.46
N LEU A 121 1.65 34.67 19.41
CA LEU A 121 1.53 35.11 20.81
C LEU A 121 1.57 36.64 20.98
N PRO A 122 2.59 37.37 20.45
CA PRO A 122 2.64 38.82 20.63
C PRO A 122 1.52 39.55 19.90
N SER A 123 1.07 39.08 18.72
CA SER A 123 -0.06 39.69 18.02
C SER A 123 -1.37 39.52 18.78
N LEU A 124 -1.62 38.33 19.35
CA LEU A 124 -2.76 38.11 20.24
C LEU A 124 -2.70 38.99 21.49
N GLN A 125 -1.53 39.17 22.09
CA GLN A 125 -1.36 40.06 23.22
C GLN A 125 -1.63 41.53 22.86
N GLN A 126 -1.16 41.99 21.69
CA GLN A 126 -1.44 43.34 21.20
C GLN A 126 -2.94 43.55 20.99
N PHE A 127 -3.60 42.60 20.32
CA PHE A 127 -5.04 42.63 20.11
C PHE A 127 -5.81 42.68 21.44
N ASN A 128 -5.46 41.79 22.39
CA ASN A 128 -6.10 41.77 23.71
C ASN A 128 -5.88 43.08 24.49
N LYS A 129 -4.72 43.74 24.33
CA LYS A 129 -4.47 45.06 24.94
C LYS A 129 -5.34 46.16 24.33
N VAL A 130 -5.50 46.17 23.01
CA VAL A 130 -6.38 47.14 22.32
C VAL A 130 -7.83 46.95 22.75
N LEU A 131 -8.33 45.71 22.72
CA LEU A 131 -9.67 45.41 23.19
C LEU A 131 -9.87 45.80 24.66
N ALA A 132 -8.90 45.49 25.53
CA ALA A 132 -8.97 45.87 26.93
C ALA A 132 -9.04 47.40 27.11
N TYR A 133 -8.31 48.16 26.28
CA TYR A 133 -8.37 49.62 26.30
C TYR A 133 -9.74 50.15 25.84
N GLU A 134 -10.28 49.64 24.73
CA GLU A 134 -11.60 50.05 24.22
C GLU A 134 -12.72 49.75 25.21
N VAL A 135 -12.74 48.52 25.76
CA VAL A 135 -13.72 48.13 26.78
C VAL A 135 -13.60 49.00 28.02
N ARG A 136 -12.38 49.28 28.48
CA ARG A 136 -12.14 50.17 29.63
C ARG A 136 -12.60 51.60 29.36
N MET A 137 -12.37 52.11 28.17
CA MET A 137 -12.80 53.46 27.76
C MET A 137 -14.33 53.54 27.75
N LEU A 138 -15.00 52.59 27.11
CA LEU A 138 -16.47 52.51 27.07
C LEU A 138 -17.07 52.38 28.47
N MET A 139 -16.48 51.56 29.34
CA MET A 139 -16.97 51.38 30.70
C MET A 139 -16.78 52.64 31.56
N THR A 140 -15.65 53.33 31.40
CA THR A 140 -15.38 54.60 32.10
C THR A 140 -16.33 55.70 31.64
N ASP A 141 -16.58 55.80 30.33
CA ASP A 141 -17.50 56.79 29.74
C ASP A 141 -18.95 56.55 30.20
N LYS A 142 -19.40 55.28 30.20
CA LYS A 142 -20.72 54.91 30.75
C LYS A 142 -20.87 55.24 32.24
N LEU A 143 -19.84 55.02 33.05
CA LEU A 143 -19.84 55.37 34.48
C LEU A 143 -19.89 56.88 34.72
N GLN A 144 -19.22 57.70 33.89
CA GLN A 144 -19.31 59.16 33.99
C GLN A 144 -20.67 59.70 33.57
N LEU A 145 -21.31 59.08 32.57
CA LEU A 145 -22.66 59.47 32.11
C LEU A 145 -23.75 59.09 33.12
N GLU A 146 -23.63 57.96 33.84
CA GLU A 146 -24.58 57.61 34.90
C GLU A 146 -24.32 58.35 36.24
N GLY A 147 -23.07 58.77 36.50
CA GLY A 147 -22.71 59.53 37.71
C GLY A 147 -23.04 61.03 37.65
N TRP A 148 -23.44 61.57 36.50
CA TRP A 148 -23.78 62.99 36.35
C TRP A 148 -25.26 63.25 36.65
N HIS A 149 -25.55 63.65 37.89
CA HIS A 149 -26.83 64.23 38.31
C HIS A 149 -26.61 65.72 38.64
N PRO A 150 -27.08 66.70 37.85
CA PRO A 150 -26.91 68.11 38.20
C PRO A 150 -27.93 68.48 39.30
N ALA A 151 -27.55 68.27 40.57
CA ALA A 151 -28.27 68.84 41.70
C ALA A 151 -27.90 70.31 41.83
N GLY A 152 -28.89 71.17 41.60
CA GLY A 152 -28.77 72.62 41.65
C GLY A 152 -28.39 73.16 43.04
N GLY A 153 -27.73 74.30 43.01
CA GLY A 153 -27.51 75.17 44.16
C GLY A 153 -27.18 76.57 43.66
N ALA A 154 -28.21 77.38 43.41
CA ALA A 154 -28.06 78.83 43.24
C ALA A 154 -27.93 79.50 44.64
N PRO A 155 -27.42 80.74 44.72
CA PRO A 155 -26.80 81.29 45.93
C PRO A 155 -27.82 81.89 46.92
N GLY A 156 -27.56 81.74 48.23
CA GLY A 156 -28.41 82.25 49.30
C GLY A 156 -27.65 82.78 50.53
N VAL A 157 -27.44 84.09 50.55
CA VAL A 157 -27.58 85.10 51.64
C VAL A 157 -26.95 84.90 53.05
N SER A 158 -26.40 86.03 53.54
CA SER A 158 -26.06 86.48 54.91
C SER A 158 -24.64 86.14 55.42
N SER A 159 -23.88 87.07 56.01
CA SER A 159 -24.19 88.34 56.70
C SER A 159 -23.22 89.47 56.34
#